data_AF-A0A6S7JRK7-F1
#
_entry.id   AF-A0A6S7JRK7-F1
#
_cell.length_a   1.000
_cell.length_b   1.000
_cell.length_c   1.000
_cell.angle_alpha   90.00
_cell.angle_beta   90.00
_cell.angle_gamma   90.00
#
_symmetry.space_group_name_H-M   'P 1'
#
loop_
_entity.id
_entity.type
_entity.pdbx_description
1 polymer ?
#
loop_
_entity_poly.entity_id
_entity_poly.type
_entity_poly.pdbx_seq_one_letter_code
_entity_poly.pdbx_strand_id
1 'polypeptide(L)'
;LESEHNLKVFHEVSNELRHEYGGDDKCPWTLLNLKGAFKTYLKSRKVQLKRTQNGTNAVHLAKCRRQARKRDKLGKRLGSLTNKEWSVEKKAKVAEVMTVDYMSSEDSDHDPEPPNRVTRYIVRPLCWQSNKLKQVKKRLDKKHSESVPELIRKRTLPRNIGVPSARGKPDNCPEWACTSTQLSLNCSPSASPSPLSARQTSTPLSARSSSSSSPEGGYSPSSV
;
A
#
# COMPACT_ATOMS: atom_id res chain seq x y z
N LEU A 1 30.58 -13.07 9.35
CA LEU A 1 31.33 -14.17 9.98
C LEU A 1 32.78 -13.79 10.23
N GLU A 2 33.17 -12.52 10.03
CA GLU A 2 34.58 -12.11 10.06
C GLU A 2 35.13 -11.90 11.48
N SER A 3 34.30 -11.97 12.52
CA SER A 3 34.76 -11.94 13.90
C SER A 3 34.64 -13.33 14.54
N GLU A 4 35.59 -13.66 15.40
CA GLU A 4 35.62 -14.93 16.15
C GLU A 4 34.33 -15.16 16.93
N HIS A 5 33.79 -14.12 17.57
CA HIS A 5 32.51 -14.19 18.27
C HIS A 5 31.36 -14.65 17.35
N ASN A 6 31.28 -14.10 16.13
CA ASN A 6 30.23 -14.48 15.18
C ASN A 6 30.43 -15.92 14.66
N LEU A 7 31.66 -16.41 14.56
CA LEU A 7 31.95 -17.80 14.20
C LEU A 7 31.52 -18.75 15.32
N LYS A 8 31.84 -18.42 16.57
CA LYS A 8 31.42 -19.20 17.74
C LYS A 8 29.89 -19.36 17.80
N VAL A 9 29.16 -18.24 17.72
CA VAL A 9 27.69 -18.25 17.70
C VAL A 9 27.16 -19.03 16.49
N PHE A 10 27.79 -18.93 15.32
CA PHE A 10 27.39 -19.73 14.16
C PHE A 10 27.52 -21.24 14.41
N HIS A 11 28.64 -21.67 15.01
CA HIS A 11 28.86 -23.08 15.32
C HIS A 11 27.85 -23.60 16.35
N GLU A 12 27.59 -22.83 17.41
CA GLU A 12 26.58 -23.15 18.42
C GLU A 12 25.19 -23.34 17.78
N VAL A 13 24.72 -22.35 17.02
CA VAL A 13 23.41 -22.40 16.34
C VAL A 13 23.36 -23.55 15.31
N SER A 14 24.44 -23.77 14.56
CA SER A 14 24.49 -24.86 13.58
C SER A 14 24.39 -26.23 14.26
N ASN A 15 25.07 -26.43 15.38
CA ASN A 15 25.08 -27.70 16.10
C ASN A 15 23.72 -27.97 16.74
N GLU A 16 23.11 -26.96 17.36
CA GLU A 16 21.77 -27.08 17.95
C GLU A 16 20.71 -27.44 16.90
N LEU A 17 20.74 -26.77 15.75
CA LEU A 17 19.80 -27.05 14.67
C LEU A 17 20.00 -28.46 14.10
N ARG A 18 21.24 -28.92 13.93
CA ARG A 18 21.52 -30.31 13.53
C ARG A 18 21.01 -31.32 14.56
N HIS A 19 21.16 -31.02 15.85
CA HIS A 19 20.64 -31.87 16.91
C HIS A 19 19.11 -31.94 16.89
N GLU A 20 18.41 -30.82 16.67
CA GLU A 20 16.94 -30.77 16.55
C GLU A 20 16.42 -31.65 15.41
N TYR A 21 17.15 -31.71 14.29
CA TYR A 21 16.81 -32.60 13.17
C TYR A 21 17.30 -34.04 13.35
N GLY A 22 17.92 -34.41 14.48
CA GLY A 22 18.36 -35.77 14.77
C GLY A 22 19.71 -36.15 14.15
N GLY A 23 20.60 -35.17 13.95
CA GLY A 23 21.96 -35.35 13.47
C GLY A 23 22.20 -34.78 12.07
N ASP A 24 23.46 -34.82 11.64
CA ASP A 24 23.91 -34.26 10.36
C ASP A 24 23.18 -34.87 9.16
N ASP A 25 22.93 -36.17 9.19
CA ASP A 25 22.32 -36.92 8.07
C ASP A 25 20.83 -36.61 7.86
N LYS A 26 20.16 -36.12 8.90
CA LYS A 26 18.72 -35.82 8.90
C LYS A 26 18.42 -34.33 8.79
N CYS A 27 19.42 -33.47 8.91
CA CYS A 27 19.25 -32.03 8.79
C CYS A 27 19.01 -31.64 7.32
N PRO A 28 17.87 -31.01 6.98
CA PRO A 28 17.57 -30.62 5.60
C PRO A 28 18.42 -29.42 5.13
N TRP A 29 19.17 -28.79 6.03
CA TRP A 29 19.93 -27.58 5.76
C TRP A 29 21.42 -27.87 5.62
N THR A 30 21.95 -27.66 4.42
CA THR A 30 23.39 -27.81 4.20
C THR A 30 24.17 -26.74 4.97
N LEU A 31 25.44 -27.01 5.26
CA LEU A 31 26.34 -26.04 5.90
C LEU A 31 26.42 -24.71 5.11
N LEU A 32 26.33 -24.78 3.77
CA LEU A 32 26.31 -23.59 2.92
C LEU A 32 25.02 -22.77 3.12
N ASN A 33 23.86 -23.44 3.23
CA ASN A 33 22.60 -22.77 3.53
C ASN A 33 22.67 -22.07 4.90
N LEU A 34 23.16 -22.77 5.93
CA LEU A 34 23.30 -22.22 7.27
C LEU A 34 24.26 -21.02 7.30
N LYS A 35 25.43 -21.13 6.67
CA LYS A 35 26.38 -20.01 6.56
C LYS A 35 25.76 -18.82 5.82
N GLY A 36 25.03 -19.08 4.73
CA GLY A 36 24.34 -18.05 3.95
C GLY A 36 23.26 -17.34 4.77
N ALA A 37 22.41 -18.10 5.46
CA ALA A 37 21.36 -17.57 6.33
C ALA A 37 21.95 -16.74 7.47
N PHE A 38 22.97 -17.25 8.15
CA PHE A 38 23.63 -16.55 9.26
C PHE A 38 24.31 -15.25 8.83
N LYS A 39 25.02 -15.25 7.69
CA LYS A 39 25.57 -14.02 7.09
C LYS A 39 24.47 -13.00 6.79
N THR A 40 23.33 -13.46 6.28
CA THR A 40 22.17 -12.61 5.97
C THR A 40 21.56 -12.02 7.24
N TYR A 41 21.41 -12.82 8.30
CA TYR A 41 20.94 -12.37 9.61
C TYR A 41 21.81 -11.25 10.18
N LEU A 42 23.14 -11.46 10.24
CA LEU A 42 24.06 -10.45 10.77
C LEU A 42 24.02 -9.15 9.96
N LYS A 43 23.97 -9.24 8.63
CA LYS A 43 23.80 -8.07 7.75
C LYS A 43 22.49 -7.35 8.06
N SER A 44 21.38 -8.09 8.15
CA SER A 44 20.07 -7.52 8.48
C SER A 44 20.08 -6.80 9.82
N ARG A 45 20.66 -7.42 10.86
CA ARG A 45 20.80 -6.84 12.21
C ARG A 45 21.62 -5.56 12.18
N LYS A 46 22.76 -5.53 11.48
CA LYS A 46 23.58 -4.31 11.33
C LYS A 46 22.82 -3.18 10.64
N VAL A 47 22.10 -3.48 9.56
CA VAL A 47 21.30 -2.48 8.85
C VAL A 47 20.13 -2.00 9.71
N GLN A 48 19.48 -2.89 10.47
CA GLN A 48 18.42 -2.52 11.41
C GLN A 48 18.93 -1.57 12.49
N LEU A 49 20.06 -1.90 13.13
CA LEU A 49 20.67 -1.06 14.15
C LEU A 49 20.99 0.34 13.60
N LYS A 50 21.59 0.42 12.40
CA LYS A 50 21.84 1.69 11.71
C LYS A 50 20.55 2.48 11.42
N ARG A 51 19.47 1.81 11.01
CA ARG A 51 18.17 2.48 10.78
C ARG A 51 17.57 3.02 12.06
N THR A 52 17.66 2.28 13.16
CA THR A 52 17.20 2.70 14.49
C THR A 52 17.99 3.90 14.98
N GLN A 53 19.33 3.84 14.90
CA GLN A 53 20.20 4.96 15.26
C GLN A 53 19.89 6.22 14.44
N ASN A 54 19.61 6.05 13.14
CA ASN A 54 19.29 7.17 12.25
C ASN A 54 17.82 7.63 12.34
N GLY A 55 16.97 7.01 13.18
CA GLY A 55 15.53 7.33 13.25
C GLY A 55 14.72 7.03 11.97
N THR A 56 15.29 6.30 11.01
CA THR A 56 14.68 6.07 9.67
C THR A 56 13.77 4.84 9.62
N ASN A 57 13.54 4.17 10.75
CA ASN A 57 12.82 2.89 10.81
C ASN A 57 11.37 3.04 10.32
N ALA A 58 10.65 4.10 10.72
CA ALA A 58 9.28 4.34 10.28
C ALA A 58 9.16 4.51 8.76
N VAL A 59 10.09 5.25 8.14
CA VAL A 59 10.17 5.44 6.68
C VAL A 59 10.44 4.11 5.97
N HIS A 60 11.35 3.30 6.51
CA HIS A 60 11.65 1.97 5.98
C HIS A 60 10.41 1.06 6.03
N LEU A 61 9.73 0.99 7.17
CA LEU A 61 8.51 0.21 7.32
C LEU A 61 7.40 0.67 6.38
N ALA A 62 7.22 1.99 6.22
CA ALA A 62 6.28 2.55 5.26
C ALA A 62 6.62 2.14 3.82
N LYS A 63 7.90 2.18 3.43
CA LYS A 63 8.38 1.71 2.12
C LYS A 63 8.10 0.21 1.95
N CYS A 64 8.41 -0.62 2.93
CA CYS A 64 8.14 -2.07 2.89
C CYS A 64 6.65 -2.37 2.72
N ARG A 65 5.78 -1.72 3.51
CA ARG A 65 4.32 -1.85 3.38
C ARG A 65 3.82 -1.42 1.99
N ARG A 66 4.33 -0.31 1.46
CA ARG A 66 3.99 0.18 0.11
C ARG A 66 4.38 -0.85 -0.96
N GLN A 67 5.57 -1.44 -0.87
CA GLN A 67 6.03 -2.45 -1.82
C GLN A 67 5.24 -3.77 -1.69
N ALA A 68 4.94 -4.20 -0.48
CA ALA A 68 4.09 -5.37 -0.23
C ALA A 68 2.72 -5.20 -0.91
N ARG A 69 2.01 -4.09 -0.65
CA ARG A 69 0.72 -3.79 -1.31
C ARG A 69 0.81 -3.79 -2.83
N LYS A 70 1.92 -3.28 -3.38
CA LYS A 70 2.16 -3.25 -4.83
C LYS A 70 2.29 -4.66 -5.42
N ARG A 71 3.00 -5.55 -4.72
CA ARG A 71 3.12 -6.98 -5.08
C ARG A 71 1.80 -7.71 -4.90
N ASP A 72 1.07 -7.47 -3.82
CA ASP A 72 -0.24 -8.09 -3.58
C ASP A 72 -1.24 -7.72 -4.67
N LYS A 73 -1.28 -6.43 -5.05
CA LYS A 73 -2.08 -5.94 -6.17
C LYS A 73 -1.72 -6.64 -7.48
N LEU A 74 -0.43 -6.82 -7.74
CA LEU A 74 0.04 -7.55 -8.90
C LEU A 74 -0.40 -9.02 -8.87
N GLY A 75 -0.18 -9.72 -7.76
CA GLY A 75 -0.55 -11.12 -7.59
C GLY A 75 -2.04 -11.36 -7.78
N LYS A 76 -2.89 -10.49 -7.21
CA LYS A 76 -4.36 -10.55 -7.40
C LYS A 76 -4.78 -10.40 -8.86
N ARG A 77 -4.12 -9.49 -9.59
CA ARG A 77 -4.38 -9.27 -11.01
C ARG A 77 -3.90 -10.42 -11.88
N LEU A 78 -2.73 -10.98 -11.59
CA LEU A 78 -2.22 -12.17 -12.28
C LEU A 78 -3.15 -13.37 -12.05
N GLY A 79 -3.55 -13.63 -10.81
CA GLY A 79 -4.51 -14.71 -10.52
C GLY A 79 -5.86 -14.50 -11.23
N SER A 80 -6.35 -13.26 -11.27
CA SER A 80 -7.57 -12.92 -12.01
C SER A 80 -7.40 -13.05 -13.53
N LEU A 81 -6.21 -12.78 -14.06
CA LEU A 81 -5.90 -12.88 -15.49
C LEU A 81 -5.93 -14.34 -15.95
N THR A 82 -5.37 -15.25 -15.15
CA THR A 82 -5.42 -16.70 -15.39
C THR A 82 -6.86 -17.17 -15.56
N ASN A 83 -7.73 -16.77 -14.64
CA ASN A 83 -9.14 -17.20 -14.58
C ASN A 83 -10.09 -16.36 -15.43
N LYS A 84 -9.61 -15.39 -16.19
CA LYS A 84 -10.47 -14.55 -17.04
C LYS A 84 -10.77 -15.26 -18.36
N GLU A 85 -11.99 -15.15 -18.85
CA GLU A 85 -12.38 -15.61 -20.19
C GLU A 85 -11.95 -14.59 -21.25
N TRP A 86 -10.66 -14.57 -21.57
CA TRP A 86 -10.07 -13.80 -22.69
C TRP A 86 -9.27 -14.74 -23.58
N SER A 87 -9.10 -14.36 -24.86
CA SER A 87 -8.23 -15.09 -25.77
C SER A 87 -6.80 -15.19 -25.23
N VAL A 88 -6.10 -16.25 -25.61
CA VAL A 88 -4.73 -16.53 -25.17
C VAL A 88 -3.80 -15.36 -25.53
N GLU A 89 -3.90 -14.85 -26.75
CA GLU A 89 -3.15 -13.67 -27.22
C GLU A 89 -3.38 -12.44 -26.34
N LYS A 90 -4.64 -12.18 -25.96
CA LYS A 90 -4.97 -11.05 -25.10
C LYS A 90 -4.44 -11.24 -23.70
N LYS A 91 -4.47 -12.47 -23.15
CA LYS A 91 -3.86 -12.76 -21.86
C LYS A 91 -2.35 -12.55 -21.90
N ALA A 92 -1.67 -13.05 -22.93
CA ALA A 92 -0.23 -12.85 -23.12
C ALA A 92 0.14 -11.37 -23.20
N LYS A 93 -0.56 -10.61 -24.04
CA LYS A 93 -0.37 -9.15 -24.18
C LYS A 93 -0.57 -8.41 -22.86
N VAL A 94 -1.56 -8.80 -22.05
CA VAL A 94 -1.79 -8.17 -20.74
C VAL A 94 -0.73 -8.60 -19.72
N ALA A 95 -0.32 -9.88 -19.73
CA ALA A 95 0.67 -10.42 -18.81
C ALA A 95 2.03 -9.72 -18.96
N GLU A 96 2.44 -9.37 -20.18
CA GLU A 96 3.65 -8.60 -20.48
C GLU A 96 3.77 -7.31 -19.64
N VAL A 97 2.66 -6.60 -19.45
CA VAL A 97 2.62 -5.34 -18.69
C VAL A 97 2.11 -5.51 -17.25
N MET A 98 1.84 -6.75 -16.81
CA MET A 98 1.55 -7.05 -15.40
C MET A 98 2.87 -7.23 -14.64
N THR A 99 3.63 -6.14 -14.51
CA THR A 99 4.82 -6.08 -13.65
C THR A 99 4.67 -5.02 -12.58
N VAL A 100 5.59 -5.03 -11.60
CA VAL A 100 5.59 -4.08 -10.49
C VAL A 100 5.62 -2.63 -11.00
N ASP A 101 6.24 -2.36 -12.14
CA ASP A 101 6.39 -0.99 -12.63
C ASP A 101 5.09 -0.35 -13.08
N TYR A 102 4.16 -1.16 -13.60
CA TYR A 102 2.82 -0.74 -14.01
C TYR A 102 1.83 -0.67 -12.85
N MET A 103 2.20 -1.04 -11.63
CA MET A 103 1.29 -0.95 -10.48
C MET A 103 1.35 0.44 -9.84
N SER A 104 0.19 1.02 -9.53
CA SER A 104 0.11 2.24 -8.72
C SER A 104 0.52 1.94 -7.28
N SER A 105 1.30 2.85 -6.68
CA SER A 105 1.64 2.79 -5.26
C SER A 105 0.46 3.20 -4.39
N GLU A 106 0.42 2.68 -3.17
CA GLU A 106 -0.60 3.01 -2.18
C GLU A 106 0.05 3.44 -0.88
N ASP A 107 -0.38 4.58 -0.36
CA ASP A 107 0.00 5.10 0.95
C ASP A 107 -1.10 4.85 1.98
N SER A 108 -0.69 4.66 3.22
CA SER A 108 -1.60 4.46 4.35
C SER A 108 -2.02 5.82 4.86
N ASP A 109 -3.32 6.06 4.91
CA ASP A 109 -3.89 7.23 5.58
C ASP A 109 -4.29 6.83 6.99
N HIS A 110 -3.89 7.63 7.97
CA HIS A 110 -4.05 7.30 9.38
C HIS A 110 -5.11 8.22 9.98
N ASP A 111 -5.91 7.67 10.88
CA ASP A 111 -6.76 8.49 11.73
C ASP A 111 -5.88 9.40 12.61
N PRO A 112 -6.18 10.69 12.79
CA PRO A 112 -5.56 11.49 13.84
C PRO A 112 -5.76 10.87 15.23
N GLU A 113 -6.89 10.20 15.48
CA GLU A 113 -7.27 9.64 16.78
C GLU A 113 -7.99 8.28 16.60
N PRO A 114 -7.37 7.12 16.91
CA PRO A 114 -6.01 6.91 17.41
C PRO A 114 -4.95 6.93 16.29
N PRO A 115 -3.73 7.47 16.56
CA PRO A 115 -2.71 7.85 15.56
C PRO A 115 -2.12 6.72 14.71
N ASN A 116 -2.48 5.46 14.99
CA ASN A 116 -1.93 4.29 14.30
C ASN A 116 -2.98 3.46 13.54
N ARG A 117 -4.24 3.87 13.55
CA ARG A 117 -5.28 3.15 12.81
C ARG A 117 -5.28 3.58 11.35
N VAL A 118 -4.98 2.65 10.45
CA VAL A 118 -5.15 2.88 9.01
C VAL A 118 -6.64 2.86 8.67
N THR A 119 -7.18 3.98 8.23
CA THR A 119 -8.61 4.13 7.90
C THR A 119 -8.88 3.90 6.42
N ARG A 120 -7.92 4.27 5.57
CA ARG A 120 -8.04 4.16 4.11
C ARG A 120 -6.66 4.09 3.45
N TYR A 121 -6.66 3.72 2.18
CA TYR A 121 -5.48 3.78 1.34
C TYR A 121 -5.59 4.88 0.29
N ILE A 122 -4.51 5.65 0.11
CA ILE A 122 -4.39 6.66 -0.93
C ILE A 122 -3.65 6.05 -2.11
N VAL A 123 -4.35 5.86 -3.22
CA VAL A 123 -3.77 5.35 -4.47
C VAL A 123 -3.14 6.51 -5.22
N ARG A 124 -1.85 6.38 -5.58
CA ARG A 124 -1.16 7.34 -6.44
C ARG A 124 -1.17 6.85 -7.90
N PRO A 125 -2.05 7.39 -8.77
CA PRO A 125 -2.18 6.91 -10.14
C PRO A 125 -0.92 7.19 -10.96
N LEU A 126 -0.63 6.36 -11.95
CA LEU A 126 0.48 6.55 -12.88
C LEU A 126 0.01 7.48 -14.01
N CYS A 127 0.66 8.63 -14.18
CA CYS A 127 0.23 9.65 -15.14
C CYS A 127 0.36 9.19 -16.60
N TRP A 128 1.44 8.48 -16.92
CA TRP A 128 1.73 7.93 -18.24
C TRP A 128 0.86 6.73 -18.63
N GLN A 129 0.00 6.26 -17.74
CA GLN A 129 -0.78 5.05 -17.98
C GLN A 129 -1.94 5.32 -18.96
N SER A 130 -2.03 4.53 -20.04
CA SER A 130 -3.13 4.63 -20.99
C SER A 130 -4.49 4.27 -20.36
N ASN A 131 -5.57 4.86 -20.91
CA ASN A 131 -6.94 4.52 -20.51
C ASN A 131 -7.27 3.05 -20.79
N LYS A 132 -6.72 2.47 -21.86
CA LYS A 132 -6.88 1.05 -22.19
C LYS A 132 -6.32 0.16 -21.08
N LEU A 133 -5.10 0.45 -20.58
CA LEU A 133 -4.52 -0.31 -19.47
C LEU A 133 -5.30 -0.09 -18.16
N LYS A 134 -5.79 1.12 -17.90
CA LYS A 134 -6.66 1.41 -16.74
C LYS A 134 -7.92 0.55 -16.76
N GLN A 135 -8.59 0.45 -17.92
CA GLN A 135 -9.77 -0.39 -18.09
C GLN A 135 -9.48 -1.88 -17.91
N VAL A 136 -8.37 -2.38 -18.48
CA VAL A 136 -7.94 -3.78 -18.29
C VAL A 136 -7.75 -4.09 -16.80
N LYS A 137 -6.99 -3.25 -16.09
CA LYS A 137 -6.78 -3.40 -14.64
C LYS A 137 -8.10 -3.35 -13.86
N LYS A 138 -9.00 -2.42 -14.19
CA LYS A 138 -10.33 -2.32 -13.57
C LYS A 138 -11.15 -3.62 -13.77
N ARG A 139 -11.10 -4.23 -14.95
CA ARG A 139 -11.79 -5.51 -15.23
C ARG A 139 -11.19 -6.69 -14.46
N LEU A 140 -9.87 -6.71 -14.25
CA LEU A 140 -9.20 -7.71 -13.41
C LEU A 140 -9.52 -7.51 -11.94
N ASP A 141 -9.47 -6.26 -11.46
CA ASP A 141 -9.83 -5.92 -10.08
C ASP A 141 -11.30 -6.28 -9.79
N LYS A 142 -12.21 -6.06 -10.75
CA LYS A 142 -13.61 -6.51 -10.66
C LYS A 142 -13.70 -8.03 -10.53
N LYS A 143 -13.01 -8.79 -11.39
CA LYS A 143 -13.01 -10.27 -11.33
C LYS A 143 -12.46 -10.78 -10.00
N HIS A 144 -11.39 -10.17 -9.49
CA HIS A 144 -10.89 -10.48 -8.15
C HIS A 144 -11.97 -10.21 -7.10
N SER A 145 -12.58 -9.03 -7.12
CA SER A 145 -13.61 -8.67 -6.14
C SER A 145 -14.81 -9.63 -6.16
N GLU A 146 -15.24 -10.10 -7.34
CA GLU A 146 -16.32 -11.09 -7.48
C GLU A 146 -15.92 -12.46 -6.90
N SER A 147 -14.63 -12.81 -6.94
CA SER A 147 -14.13 -14.08 -6.36
C SER A 147 -13.94 -14.06 -4.84
N VAL A 148 -13.92 -12.87 -4.22
CA VAL A 148 -13.67 -12.71 -2.78
C VAL A 148 -14.98 -12.79 -2.00
N PRO A 149 -15.04 -13.59 -0.90
CA PRO A 149 -16.22 -13.66 -0.03
C PRO A 149 -16.71 -12.29 0.46
N GLU A 150 -18.02 -12.11 0.56
CA GLU A 150 -18.63 -10.82 0.93
C GLU A 150 -18.13 -10.25 2.25
N LEU A 151 -17.95 -11.10 3.26
CA LEU A 151 -17.42 -10.69 4.57
C LEU A 151 -16.02 -10.06 4.45
N ILE A 152 -15.17 -10.61 3.57
CA ILE A 152 -13.82 -10.09 3.32
C ILE A 152 -13.90 -8.78 2.51
N ARG A 153 -14.83 -8.68 1.56
CA ARG A 153 -15.07 -7.42 0.82
C ARG A 153 -15.47 -6.28 1.76
N LYS A 154 -16.41 -6.53 2.69
CA LYS A 154 -16.86 -5.54 3.68
C LYS A 154 -15.76 -5.07 4.63
N ARG A 155 -14.78 -5.95 4.91
CA ARG A 155 -13.60 -5.63 5.75
C ARG A 155 -12.45 -4.97 4.98
N THR A 156 -12.55 -4.85 3.66
CA THR A 156 -11.49 -4.24 2.86
C THR A 156 -11.53 -2.73 3.04
N LEU A 157 -10.40 -2.15 3.46
CA LEU A 157 -10.29 -0.70 3.62
C LEU A 157 -10.55 0.04 2.29
N PRO A 158 -11.27 1.17 2.34
CA PRO A 158 -11.56 1.96 1.14
C PRO A 158 -10.28 2.53 0.53
N ARG A 159 -10.33 2.76 -0.79
CA ARG A 159 -9.23 3.31 -1.59
C ARG A 159 -9.65 4.63 -2.23
N ASN A 160 -8.97 5.70 -1.87
CA ASN A 160 -9.19 7.02 -2.46
C ASN A 160 -8.08 7.33 -3.47
N ILE A 161 -8.43 8.08 -4.51
CA ILE A 161 -7.45 8.56 -5.49
C ILE A 161 -6.76 9.78 -4.89
N GLY A 162 -5.43 9.72 -4.76
CA GLY A 162 -4.61 10.85 -4.35
C GLY A 162 -3.83 11.46 -5.51
N VAL A 163 -2.81 12.23 -5.15
CA VAL A 163 -1.92 12.89 -6.11
C VAL A 163 -1.24 11.86 -7.03
N PRO A 164 -1.18 12.12 -8.34
CA PRO A 164 -0.43 11.29 -9.28
C PRO A 164 1.00 10.98 -8.82
N SER A 165 1.48 9.83 -9.27
CA SER A 165 2.85 9.40 -9.04
C SER A 165 3.78 10.14 -9.98
N ALA A 166 4.91 10.63 -9.45
CA ALA A 166 6.00 11.20 -10.25
C ALA A 166 6.85 10.14 -10.97
N ARG A 167 6.48 8.85 -10.90
CA ARG A 167 7.23 7.77 -11.56
C ARG A 167 7.07 7.87 -13.07
N GLY A 168 8.20 7.85 -13.79
CA GLY A 168 8.24 7.77 -15.24
C GLY A 168 7.72 6.45 -15.81
N LYS A 169 7.49 6.44 -17.13
CA LYS A 169 7.15 5.22 -17.88
C LYS A 169 8.35 4.24 -17.86
N PRO A 170 8.11 2.92 -17.86
CA PRO A 170 9.17 1.93 -18.08
C PRO A 170 9.76 2.08 -19.49
N ASP A 171 11.03 1.71 -19.65
CA ASP A 171 11.76 1.86 -20.93
C ASP A 171 11.06 1.09 -22.07
N ASN A 172 10.70 -0.16 -21.82
CA ASN A 172 10.00 -1.03 -22.77
C ASN A 172 8.49 -0.97 -22.57
N CYS A 173 7.89 0.22 -22.57
CA CYS A 173 6.45 0.35 -22.43
C CYS A 173 5.71 0.18 -23.77
N PRO A 174 4.83 -0.84 -23.91
CA PRO A 174 4.04 -0.98 -25.12
C PRO A 174 3.12 0.22 -25.35
N GLU A 175 2.98 0.63 -26.61
CA GLU A 175 2.19 1.81 -27.00
C GLU A 175 0.74 1.73 -26.52
N TRP A 176 0.13 0.54 -26.52
CA TRP A 176 -1.24 0.37 -26.03
C TRP A 176 -1.38 0.63 -24.51
N ALA A 177 -0.28 0.51 -23.75
CA ALA A 177 -0.24 0.56 -22.29
C ALA A 177 0.18 1.92 -21.73
N CYS A 178 0.93 2.69 -22.53
CA CYS A 178 1.37 4.05 -22.21
C CYS A 178 0.65 5.10 -23.06
N THR A 179 0.55 6.33 -22.56
CA THR A 179 0.12 7.47 -23.37
C THR A 179 1.29 7.98 -24.21
N SER A 180 1.10 8.17 -25.53
CA SER A 180 2.13 8.68 -26.44
C SER A 180 2.50 10.15 -26.18
N THR A 181 1.67 10.89 -25.47
CA THR A 181 1.88 12.32 -25.25
C THR A 181 2.92 12.55 -24.15
N GLN A 182 4.02 13.18 -24.55
CA GLN A 182 4.99 13.95 -23.75
C GLN A 182 4.30 15.09 -22.96
N LEU A 183 3.33 14.77 -22.11
CA LEU A 183 2.83 15.67 -21.06
C LEU A 183 3.41 15.19 -19.72
N SER A 184 4.74 15.08 -19.67
CA SER A 184 5.49 14.77 -18.44
C SER A 184 5.64 15.99 -17.50
N LEU A 185 5.00 17.13 -17.81
CA LEU A 185 5.12 18.35 -17.01
C LEU A 185 4.00 18.59 -16.00
N ASN A 186 2.86 17.87 -16.05
CA ASN A 186 1.72 18.18 -15.17
C ASN A 186 1.53 17.17 -14.03
N CYS A 187 2.59 16.92 -13.27
CA CYS A 187 2.50 16.28 -11.94
C CYS A 187 2.97 17.20 -10.81
N SER A 188 2.80 18.53 -10.96
CA SER A 188 2.98 19.49 -9.87
C SER A 188 1.67 19.73 -9.13
N PRO A 189 1.65 19.72 -7.79
CA PRO A 189 0.51 20.18 -7.01
C PRO A 189 0.52 21.72 -7.01
N SER A 190 -0.05 22.34 -8.04
CA SER A 190 -0.30 23.79 -8.04
C SER A 190 -1.55 24.10 -7.22
N ALA A 191 -1.39 24.15 -5.90
CA ALA A 191 -2.31 24.88 -5.03
C ALA A 191 -1.61 26.17 -4.61
N SER A 192 -1.78 27.20 -5.43
CA SER A 192 -1.59 28.59 -5.03
C SER A 192 -2.91 29.30 -5.32
N PRO A 193 -3.63 29.79 -4.29
CA PRO A 193 -4.83 30.59 -4.50
C PRO A 193 -4.39 32.01 -4.85
N SER A 194 -4.72 32.47 -6.05
CA SER A 194 -4.66 33.89 -6.39
C SER A 194 -6.04 34.53 -6.22
N PRO A 195 -6.10 35.81 -5.82
CA PRO A 195 -7.25 36.42 -5.16
C PRO A 195 -8.16 37.18 -6.13
N LEU A 196 -9.28 37.64 -5.57
CA LEU A 196 -10.22 38.68 -6.05
C LEU A 196 -11.37 38.21 -6.94
N SER A 197 -12.59 38.29 -6.41
CA SER A 197 -13.47 39.38 -6.84
C SER A 197 -14.58 39.63 -5.82
N ALA A 198 -14.55 40.82 -5.24
CA ALA A 198 -15.60 41.37 -4.42
C ALA A 198 -16.85 41.59 -5.28
N ARG A 199 -18.00 41.08 -4.85
CA ARG A 199 -19.29 41.59 -5.32
C ARG A 199 -20.24 41.75 -4.14
N GLN A 200 -20.42 43.02 -3.78
CA GLN A 200 -21.44 43.51 -2.87
C GLN A 200 -22.81 43.36 -3.53
N THR A 201 -23.78 42.87 -2.76
CA THR A 201 -25.19 43.25 -2.89
C THR A 201 -25.82 43.19 -1.50
N SER A 202 -26.19 44.39 -1.04
CA SER A 202 -27.18 44.78 -0.02
C SER A 202 -28.46 43.91 -0.09
N THR A 203 -29.30 43.68 0.92
CA THR A 203 -29.92 44.45 2.04
C THR A 203 -30.96 43.48 2.69
N PRO A 204 -31.86 43.84 3.64
CA PRO A 204 -31.77 44.57 4.92
C PRO A 204 -32.30 43.76 6.13
N LEU A 205 -32.13 44.37 7.31
CA LEU A 205 -32.66 44.06 8.64
C LEU A 205 -34.20 44.00 8.76
N SER A 206 -34.70 43.12 9.65
CA SER A 206 -35.66 43.41 10.75
C SER A 206 -35.89 42.09 11.53
N ALA A 207 -35.45 41.94 12.79
CA ALA A 207 -35.91 42.51 14.06
C ALA A 207 -37.04 41.72 14.74
N ARG A 208 -36.80 41.39 16.04
CA ARG A 208 -37.76 41.19 17.14
C ARG A 208 -38.60 39.89 17.11
N SER A 209 -38.95 39.20 18.20
CA SER A 209 -38.94 39.51 19.64
C SER A 209 -38.89 38.22 20.49
N SER A 210 -38.45 38.39 21.74
CA SER A 210 -38.44 37.49 22.89
C SER A 210 -39.83 37.10 23.42
N SER A 211 -39.92 35.92 24.07
CA SER A 211 -40.69 35.61 25.32
C SER A 211 -40.80 34.08 25.47
N SER A 212 -40.06 33.45 26.39
CA SER A 212 -40.47 33.05 27.75
C SER A 212 -41.71 32.16 27.83
N SER A 213 -41.54 30.93 28.34
CA SER A 213 -42.34 30.31 29.42
C SER A 213 -42.01 28.81 29.55
N SER A 214 -41.48 28.42 30.72
CA SER A 214 -41.60 27.07 31.30
C SER A 214 -43.07 26.80 31.69
N PRO A 215 -43.55 25.56 31.96
CA PRO A 215 -43.15 24.77 33.13
C PRO A 215 -43.17 23.23 33.00
N GLU A 216 -42.48 22.61 33.97
CA GLU A 216 -42.77 21.38 34.75
C GLU A 216 -43.13 20.00 34.15
N GLY A 217 -42.61 18.98 34.85
CA GLY A 217 -42.92 17.54 34.76
C GLY A 217 -41.69 16.72 34.36
N GLY A 218 -40.93 16.02 35.21
CA GLY A 218 -41.30 15.28 36.42
C GLY A 218 -41.67 13.85 36.03
N TYR A 219 -40.73 12.90 36.07
CA TYR A 219 -40.88 11.55 36.65
C TYR A 219 -39.59 10.71 36.51
N SER A 220 -39.30 10.00 37.60
CA SER A 220 -38.08 9.22 37.93
C SER A 220 -37.95 7.87 37.21
N PRO A 221 -36.74 7.25 37.26
CA PRO A 221 -36.46 5.92 36.73
C PRO A 221 -36.75 4.81 37.76
N SER A 222 -37.12 3.63 37.28
CA SER A 222 -37.11 2.40 38.08
C SER A 222 -36.14 1.40 37.46
N SER A 223 -35.11 1.07 38.23
CA SER A 223 -34.30 -0.13 38.12
C SER A 223 -34.97 -1.25 38.92
N VAL A 224 -35.16 -2.42 38.33
CA VAL A 224 -34.81 -3.76 38.88
C VAL A 224 -34.57 -4.68 37.69
#